data_AF-A0A964QBM2-F1
#
_entry.id   AF-A0A964QBM2-F1
#
_cell.length_a   1.000
_cell.length_b   1.000
_cell.length_c   1.000
_cell.angle_alpha   90.00
_cell.angle_beta   90.00
_cell.angle_gamma   90.00
#
_symmetry.space_group_name_H-M   'P 1'
#
loop_
_entity.id
_entity.type
_entity.pdbx_description
1 polymer ?
#
loop_
_entity_poly.entity_id
_entity_poly.type
_entity_poly.pdbx_seq_one_letter_code
_entity_poly.pdbx_strand_id
1 'polypeptide(L)'
;MNLDQDFACWLTTAASGAVGVLHMRAQPDRLAKTLSITLPEIGRATLRRICDLDEALVLRVTDNTIIVTPHGGPRLRQRLVRAISDAGISFVSPTELSPADIFVESTT
;
A
#
# COMPACT_ATOMS: atom_id res chain seq x y z
N MET A 1 -13.56 -4.07 -15.77
CA MET A 1 -13.08 -3.38 -14.55
C MET A 1 -11.87 -2.57 -14.97
N ASN A 2 -11.84 -1.27 -14.67
CA ASN A 2 -10.89 -0.34 -15.28
C ASN A 2 -9.53 -0.50 -14.57
N LEU A 3 -8.48 -0.89 -15.31
CA LEU A 3 -7.12 -1.14 -14.78
C LEU A 3 -6.41 0.17 -14.30
N ASP A 4 -7.05 1.33 -14.50
CA ASP A 4 -6.57 2.67 -14.15
C ASP A 4 -6.98 3.17 -12.76
N GLN A 5 -7.60 2.33 -11.93
CA GLN A 5 -8.14 2.81 -10.65
C GLN A 5 -7.08 2.82 -9.54
N ASP A 6 -6.84 4.00 -8.95
CA ASP A 6 -6.05 4.14 -7.74
C ASP A 6 -6.72 3.39 -6.57
N PHE A 7 -6.02 2.42 -5.99
CA PHE A 7 -6.54 1.63 -4.88
C PHE A 7 -5.49 1.34 -3.80
N ALA A 8 -5.99 0.98 -2.62
CA ALA A 8 -5.22 0.33 -1.58
C ALA A 8 -6.04 -0.77 -0.92
N CYS A 9 -5.38 -1.84 -0.48
CA CYS A 9 -6.03 -2.92 0.24
C CYS A 9 -5.09 -3.60 1.24
N TRP A 10 -5.64 -4.08 2.36
CA TRP A 10 -4.91 -4.94 3.29
C TRP A 10 -4.90 -6.37 2.78
N LEU A 11 -3.73 -6.97 2.60
CA LEU A 11 -3.57 -8.38 2.25
C LEU A 11 -3.49 -9.29 3.49
N THR A 12 -3.46 -8.72 4.70
CA THR A 12 -3.55 -9.48 5.96
C THR A 12 -4.90 -9.26 6.64
N THR A 13 -5.37 -10.27 7.40
CA THR A 13 -6.62 -10.20 8.16
C THR A 13 -6.59 -9.07 9.18
N ALA A 14 -7.74 -8.49 9.55
CA ALA A 14 -7.84 -7.35 10.49
C ALA A 14 -7.42 -7.67 11.94
N ALA A 15 -7.09 -8.92 12.24
CA ALA A 15 -6.58 -9.33 13.54
C ALA A 15 -5.25 -8.64 13.86
N SER A 16 -4.96 -8.46 15.15
CA SER A 16 -3.65 -7.97 15.58
C SER A 16 -2.56 -8.97 15.20
N GLY A 17 -1.47 -8.48 14.63
CA GLY A 17 -0.31 -9.27 14.27
C GLY A 17 0.97 -8.46 14.35
N ALA A 18 2.13 -9.11 14.20
CA ALA A 18 3.42 -8.42 14.17
C ALA A 18 3.48 -7.42 13.02
N VAL A 19 3.01 -7.81 11.84
CA VAL A 19 3.02 -6.99 10.62
C VAL A 19 1.65 -6.98 9.93
N GLY A 20 1.34 -5.87 9.27
CA GLY A 20 0.31 -5.78 8.24
C GLY A 20 0.95 -5.81 6.86
N VAL A 21 0.21 -6.21 5.83
CA VAL A 21 0.65 -6.06 4.43
C VAL A 21 -0.36 -5.19 3.70
N LEU A 22 0.07 -4.03 3.26
CA LEU A 22 -0.72 -3.05 2.52
C LEU A 22 -0.24 -2.99 1.08
N HIS A 23 -1.12 -3.32 0.14
CA HIS A 23 -0.88 -3.12 -1.28
C HIS A 23 -1.46 -1.74 -1.64
N MET A 24 -0.69 -0.93 -2.37
CA MET A 24 -1.19 0.34 -2.92
C MET A 24 -0.80 0.46 -4.40
N ARG A 25 -1.76 0.91 -5.21
CA ARG A 25 -1.56 1.30 -6.60
C ARG A 25 -2.05 2.72 -6.80
N ALA A 26 -1.16 3.62 -7.19
CA ALA A 26 -1.50 4.99 -7.59
C ALA A 26 -0.34 5.63 -8.35
N GLN A 27 -0.54 6.84 -8.90
CA GLN A 27 0.57 7.62 -9.45
C GLN A 27 1.71 7.81 -8.42
N PRO A 28 3.00 7.71 -8.82
CA PRO A 28 4.13 7.72 -7.89
C PRO A 28 4.13 8.91 -6.92
N ASP A 29 3.89 10.12 -7.42
CA ASP A 29 3.84 11.33 -6.60
C ASP A 29 2.72 11.28 -5.56
N ARG A 30 1.59 10.66 -5.90
CA ARG A 30 0.46 10.47 -4.99
C ARG A 30 0.81 9.47 -3.89
N LEU A 31 1.46 8.36 -4.22
CA LEU A 31 1.95 7.38 -3.24
C LEU A 31 2.96 8.03 -2.28
N ALA A 32 3.96 8.71 -2.84
CA ALA A 32 5.02 9.40 -2.09
C ALA A 32 4.43 10.44 -1.11
N LYS A 33 3.51 11.28 -1.60
CA LYS A 33 2.84 12.30 -0.80
C LYS A 33 1.94 11.71 0.28
N THR A 34 1.13 10.71 -0.06
CA THR A 34 0.21 10.04 0.89
C THR A 34 0.99 9.44 2.06
N LEU A 35 2.10 8.77 1.76
CA LEU A 35 2.94 8.13 2.77
C LEU A 35 3.97 9.06 3.40
N SER A 36 4.14 10.28 2.87
CA SER A 36 5.16 11.24 3.30
C SER A 36 6.59 10.68 3.23
N ILE A 37 6.91 9.99 2.13
CA ILE A 37 8.22 9.35 1.92
C ILE A 37 8.75 9.61 0.51
N THR A 38 10.07 9.47 0.36
CA THR A 38 10.67 9.20 -0.94
C THR A 38 10.51 7.71 -1.27
N LEU A 39 9.88 7.42 -2.41
CA LEU A 39 9.70 6.05 -2.88
C LEU A 39 11.06 5.37 -3.14
N PRO A 40 11.19 4.06 -2.86
CA PRO A 40 12.34 3.28 -3.28
C PRO A 40 12.51 3.28 -4.82
N GLU A 41 13.68 2.83 -5.28
CA GLU A 41 13.82 2.39 -6.67
C GLU A 41 12.92 1.16 -6.92
N ILE A 42 12.45 1.01 -8.16
CA ILE A 42 11.67 -0.18 -8.57
C ILE A 42 12.49 -1.44 -8.32
N GLY A 43 11.86 -2.46 -7.74
CA GLY A 43 12.49 -3.71 -7.34
C GLY A 43 13.26 -3.65 -6.02
N ARG A 44 13.29 -2.49 -5.33
CA ARG A 44 13.98 -2.34 -4.03
C ARG A 44 13.01 -2.17 -2.87
N ALA A 45 13.38 -2.78 -1.76
CA ALA A 45 12.75 -2.58 -0.46
C ALA A 45 13.62 -1.69 0.41
N THR A 46 13.02 -0.70 1.08
CA THR A 46 13.74 0.16 2.03
C THR A 46 12.87 0.45 3.25
N LEU A 47 13.51 0.60 4.41
CA LEU A 47 12.85 1.03 5.63
C LEU A 47 12.53 2.54 5.56
N ARG A 48 11.31 2.92 5.90
CA ARG A 48 10.83 4.31 5.87
C ARG A 48 9.89 4.57 7.04
N ARG A 49 9.93 5.79 7.57
CA ARG A 49 8.90 6.32 8.46
C ARG A 49 7.73 6.83 7.60
N ILE A 50 6.54 6.23 7.74
CA ILE A 50 5.37 6.54 6.91
C ILE A 50 4.32 7.34 7.68
N CYS A 51 3.76 8.37 7.04
CA CYS A 51 2.72 9.27 7.57
C CYS A 51 3.01 9.84 8.99
N ASP A 52 4.28 9.87 9.41
CA ASP A 52 4.72 10.07 10.80
C ASP A 52 4.09 9.12 11.85
N LEU A 53 3.53 7.99 11.40
CA LEU A 53 2.81 7.02 12.23
C LEU A 53 3.66 5.85 12.67
N ASP A 54 4.45 5.30 11.75
CA ASP A 54 5.13 4.01 11.93
C ASP A 54 6.40 3.92 11.07
N GLU A 55 7.26 2.97 11.41
CA GLU A 55 8.38 2.56 10.57
C GLU A 55 8.01 1.27 9.83
N ALA A 56 8.07 1.31 8.50
CA ALA A 56 7.61 0.22 7.63
C ALA A 56 8.63 -0.10 6.55
N LEU A 57 8.72 -1.38 6.17
CA LEU A 57 9.41 -1.76 4.94
C LEU A 57 8.51 -1.39 3.76
N VAL A 58 9.06 -0.65 2.81
CA VAL A 58 8.37 -0.24 1.59
C VAL A 58 9.10 -0.87 0.41
N LEU A 59 8.42 -1.76 -0.33
CA LEU A 59 8.88 -2.33 -1.58
C LEU A 59 8.17 -1.63 -2.74
N ARG A 60 8.94 -1.11 -3.70
CA ARG A 60 8.37 -0.60 -4.95
C ARG A 60 8.38 -1.70 -6.00
N VAL A 61 7.22 -2.24 -6.33
CA VAL A 61 7.08 -3.40 -7.23
C VAL A 61 7.11 -2.95 -8.69
N THR A 62 6.34 -1.92 -9.03
CA THR A 62 6.30 -1.30 -10.35
C THR A 62 6.41 0.21 -10.21
N ASP A 63 6.27 0.97 -11.30
CA ASP A 63 6.24 2.42 -11.24
C ASP A 63 5.12 2.93 -10.30
N ASN A 64 3.92 2.36 -10.43
CA ASN A 64 2.70 2.80 -9.77
C ASN A 64 2.24 1.91 -8.62
N THR A 65 3.00 0.86 -8.27
CA THR A 65 2.59 -0.14 -7.27
C THR A 65 3.66 -0.31 -6.19
N ILE A 66 3.22 -0.24 -4.93
CA ILE A 66 4.06 -0.48 -3.76
C ILE A 66 3.40 -1.48 -2.81
N ILE A 67 4.26 -2.19 -2.07
CA ILE A 67 3.85 -3.00 -0.92
C ILE A 67 4.48 -2.35 0.31
N VAL A 68 3.66 -2.05 1.31
CA VAL A 68 4.07 -1.46 2.58
C VAL A 68 3.79 -2.48 3.67
N THR A 69 4.79 -2.81 4.48
CA THR A 69 4.64 -3.73 5.61
C THR A 69 4.90 -3.02 6.94
N PRO A 70 3.89 -2.31 7.47
CA PRO A 70 3.98 -1.69 8.79
C PRO A 70 3.68 -2.70 9.89
N HIS A 71 3.71 -2.26 11.15
CA HIS A 71 3.21 -3.05 12.27
C HIS A 71 1.71 -3.40 12.10
N GLY A 72 1.31 -4.59 12.58
CA GLY A 72 -0.05 -5.12 12.41
C GLY A 72 -1.11 -4.60 13.38
N GLY A 73 -0.85 -3.48 14.08
CA GLY A 73 -1.73 -2.94 15.10
C GLY A 73 -3.04 -2.36 14.53
N PRO A 74 -4.24 -2.71 15.05
CA PRO A 74 -5.52 -2.24 14.51
C PRO A 74 -5.65 -0.72 14.41
N ARG A 75 -5.14 0.02 15.41
CA ARG A 75 -5.18 1.49 15.43
C ARG A 75 -4.32 2.09 14.30
N LEU A 76 -3.15 1.52 14.04
CA LEU A 76 -2.28 1.98 12.95
C LEU A 76 -2.98 1.78 11.61
N ARG A 77 -3.59 0.61 11.41
CA ARG A 77 -4.32 0.28 10.17
C ARG A 77 -5.45 1.25 9.91
N GLN A 78 -6.26 1.58 10.92
CA GLN A 78 -7.34 2.57 10.80
C GLN A 78 -6.82 3.95 10.42
N ARG A 79 -5.69 4.39 11.01
CA ARG A 79 -5.08 5.68 10.68
C ARG A 79 -4.53 5.72 9.26
N LEU A 80 -3.89 4.64 8.81
CA LEU A 80 -3.41 4.51 7.44
C LEU A 80 -4.58 4.51 6.45
N VAL A 81 -5.64 3.75 6.71
CA VAL A 81 -6.86 3.76 5.86
C VAL A 81 -7.39 5.18 5.71
N ARG A 82 -7.52 5.94 6.81
CA ARG A 82 -7.95 7.34 6.76
C ARG A 82 -7.03 8.21 5.91
N ALA A 83 -5.72 8.17 6.16
CA ALA A 83 -4.75 8.96 5.39
C ALA A 83 -4.80 8.66 3.88
N ILE A 84 -4.99 7.39 3.52
CA ILE A 84 -5.11 6.92 2.14
C ILE A 84 -6.42 7.41 1.50
N SER A 85 -7.53 7.30 2.21
CA SER A 85 -8.83 7.80 1.75
C SER A 85 -8.86 9.32 1.62
N ASP A 86 -8.23 10.06 2.55
CA ASP A 86 -8.10 11.51 2.51
C ASP A 86 -7.23 11.97 1.31
N ALA A 87 -6.28 11.14 0.89
CA ALA A 87 -5.52 11.34 -0.34
C ALA A 87 -6.31 10.98 -1.61
N GLY A 88 -7.56 10.52 -1.48
CA GLY A 88 -8.47 10.15 -2.57
C GLY A 88 -8.12 8.84 -3.27
N ILE A 89 -7.36 7.96 -2.61
CA ILE A 89 -7.11 6.59 -3.07
C ILE A 89 -8.21 5.69 -2.50
N SER A 90 -8.83 4.87 -3.34
CA SER A 90 -9.95 4.01 -2.92
C SER A 90 -9.44 2.90 -2.02
N PHE A 91 -9.96 2.78 -0.80
CA PHE A 91 -9.62 1.65 0.07
C PHE A 91 -10.64 0.52 -0.14
N VAL A 92 -10.19 -0.59 -0.73
CA VAL A 92 -11.07 -1.70 -1.19
C VAL A 92 -10.72 -3.01 -0.49
N SER A 93 -11.66 -3.97 -0.50
CA SER A 93 -11.35 -5.35 -0.15
C SER A 93 -10.49 -6.00 -1.23
N PRO A 94 -9.50 -6.85 -0.88
CA PRO A 94 -8.78 -7.65 -1.86
C PRO A 94 -9.69 -8.52 -2.75
N THR A 95 -10.87 -8.90 -2.24
CA THR A 95 -11.85 -9.70 -3.00
C THR A 95 -12.56 -8.91 -4.10
N GLU A 96 -12.45 -7.59 -4.09
CA GLU A 96 -13.00 -6.70 -5.13
C GLU A 96 -12.01 -6.48 -6.28
N LEU A 97 -10.78 -6.94 -6.14
CA LEU A 97 -9.70 -6.78 -7.12
C LEU A 97 -9.55 -8.05 -7.96
N SER A 98 -9.13 -7.90 -9.22
CA SER A 98 -8.77 -9.05 -10.03
C SER A 98 -7.41 -9.62 -9.57
N PRO A 99 -7.14 -10.92 -9.79
CA PRO A 99 -5.81 -11.48 -9.50
C PRO A 99 -4.66 -10.71 -10.18
N ALA A 100 -4.87 -10.19 -11.39
CA ALA A 100 -3.88 -9.38 -12.11
C ALA A 100 -3.60 -8.03 -11.42
N ASP A 101 -4.53 -7.52 -10.61
CA ASP A 101 -4.31 -6.31 -9.82
C ASP A 101 -3.43 -6.56 -8.60
N ILE A 102 -3.48 -7.77 -8.04
CA ILE A 102 -2.76 -8.14 -6.81
C ILE A 102 -1.39 -8.75 -7.14
N PHE A 103 -1.33 -9.63 -8.13
CA PHE A 103 -0.15 -10.42 -8.52
C PHE A 103 0.44 -9.88 -9.82
N VAL A 104 1.03 -8.68 -9.75
CA VAL A 104 1.59 -7.98 -10.92
C VAL A 104 2.69 -8.79 -11.62
N GLU A 105 3.38 -9.67 -10.89
CA GLU A 105 4.39 -10.59 -11.39
C GLU A 105 3.84 -11.69 -12.32
N SER A 106 2.52 -11.92 -12.31
CA SER A 106 1.89 -13.01 -13.07
C SER A 106 1.52 -12.66 -14.51
N THR A 107 1.81 -11.42 -14.95
CA THR A 107 1.47 -10.91 -16.29
C THR A 107 2.63 -10.88 -17.29
N THR A 108 3.73 -11.58 -16.99
CA THR A 108 4.83 -11.86 -17.94
C THR A 108 4.51 -12.96 -18.93
#